data_AF-A0A7J9M5C3-F1
#
_entry.id   AF-A0A7J9M5C3-F1
#
_cell.length_a   1.000
_cell.length_b   1.000
_cell.length_c   1.000
_cell.angle_alpha   90.00
_cell.angle_beta   90.00
_cell.angle_gamma   90.00
#
_symmetry.space_group_name_H-M   'P 1'
#
loop_
_entity.id
_entity.type
_entity.pdbx_description
1 polymer ?
#
loop_
_entity_poly.entity_id
_entity_poly.type
_entity_poly.pdbx_seq_one_letter_code
_entity_poly.pdbx_strand_id
1 'polypeptide(L)'
;MVYEANARVRDPVYGCVGAISSLQQQIDALQTQLAMAQAEVVHLRVRQTASFSHHGFGPGSPSNSGSPSSKLMGSQAKPIFDMDMVVDHASFGESMWSC
;
A
#
# COMPACT_ATOMS: atom_id res chain seq x y z
N MET A 1 3.91 -29.96 -25.52
CA MET A 1 3.41 -30.69 -24.33
C MET A 1 4.50 -31.38 -23.47
N VAL A 2 5.81 -31.13 -23.66
CA VAL A 2 6.86 -31.85 -22.90
C VAL A 2 6.86 -31.50 -21.41
N TYR A 3 6.70 -30.22 -21.05
CA TYR A 3 6.70 -29.77 -19.66
C TYR A 3 5.54 -30.37 -18.86
N GLU A 4 4.31 -30.31 -19.39
CA GLU A 4 3.14 -30.89 -18.72
C GLU A 4 3.28 -32.41 -18.55
N ALA A 5 3.70 -33.11 -19.60
CA ALA A 5 3.90 -34.55 -19.54
C ALA A 5 4.95 -34.93 -18.48
N ASN A 6 6.08 -34.22 -18.46
CA ASN A 6 7.14 -34.45 -17.47
C ASN A 6 6.66 -34.12 -16.04
N ALA A 7 5.85 -33.07 -15.88
CA ALA A 7 5.27 -32.73 -14.59
C ALA A 7 4.35 -33.85 -14.07
N ARG A 8 3.50 -34.44 -14.92
CA ARG A 8 2.65 -35.58 -14.56
C ARG A 8 3.43 -36.86 -14.25
N VAL A 9 4.59 -37.07 -14.85
CA VAL A 9 5.46 -38.20 -14.49
C VAL A 9 6.04 -38.04 -13.08
N ARG A 10 6.40 -36.81 -12.71
CA ARG A 10 6.99 -36.50 -11.38
C ARG A 10 5.93 -36.39 -10.28
N ASP A 11 4.76 -35.85 -10.62
CA ASP A 11 3.60 -35.72 -9.75
C ASP A 11 2.35 -36.20 -10.51
N PRO A 12 1.97 -37.47 -10.36
CA PRO A 12 0.86 -38.05 -11.12
C PRO A 12 -0.52 -37.55 -10.70
N VAL A 13 -0.64 -36.90 -9.55
CA VAL A 13 -1.92 -36.36 -9.06
C VAL A 13 -2.09 -34.92 -9.51
N TYR A 14 -1.11 -34.06 -9.24
CA TYR A 14 -1.25 -32.61 -9.45
C TYR A 14 -0.40 -32.06 -10.60
N GLY A 15 0.67 -32.73 -11.03
CA GLY A 15 1.48 -32.34 -12.18
C GLY A 15 1.83 -30.84 -12.21
N CYS A 16 1.51 -30.16 -13.33
CA CYS A 16 1.71 -28.71 -13.45
C CYS A 16 0.73 -27.88 -12.61
N VAL A 17 -0.45 -28.42 -12.27
CA VAL A 17 -1.43 -27.75 -11.40
C VAL A 17 -0.83 -27.54 -10.01
N GLY A 18 -0.06 -28.51 -9.50
CA GLY A 18 0.65 -28.36 -8.22
C GLY A 18 1.62 -27.16 -8.20
N ALA A 19 2.35 -26.95 -9.31
CA ALA A 19 3.23 -25.80 -9.45
C ALA A 19 2.45 -24.47 -9.52
N ILE A 20 1.34 -24.44 -10.26
CA ILE A 20 0.47 -23.26 -10.35
C ILE A 20 -0.10 -22.91 -8.97
N SER A 21 -0.65 -23.89 -8.24
CA SER A 21 -1.19 -23.69 -6.90
C SER A 21 -0.14 -23.19 -5.92
N SER A 22 1.08 -23.73 -5.97
CA SER A 22 2.19 -23.25 -5.13
C SER A 22 2.58 -21.80 -5.45
N LEU A 23 2.55 -21.40 -6.72
CA LEU A 23 2.81 -20.02 -7.12
C LEU A 23 1.69 -19.08 -6.65
N GLN A 24 0.43 -19.50 -6.75
CA GLN A 24 -0.72 -18.74 -6.24
C GLN A 24 -0.58 -18.48 -4.74
N GLN A 25 -0.27 -19.50 -3.94
CA GLN A 25 -0.04 -19.35 -2.50
C GLN A 25 1.11 -18.40 -2.18
N GLN A 26 2.20 -18.43 -2.97
CA GLN A 26 3.32 -17.50 -2.79
C GLN A 26 2.93 -16.05 -3.09
N ILE A 27 2.12 -15.83 -4.13
CA ILE A 27 1.58 -14.51 -4.46
C ILE A 27 0.72 -13.98 -3.31
N ASP A 28 -0.19 -14.80 -2.78
CA ASP A 28 -1.07 -14.42 -1.69
C ASP A 28 -0.28 -14.05 -0.41
N ALA A 29 0.74 -14.85 -0.09
CA ALA A 29 1.63 -14.58 1.04
C ALA A 29 2.37 -13.25 0.87
N LEU A 30 2.90 -12.97 -0.32
CA LEU A 30 3.61 -11.73 -0.61
C LEU A 30 2.68 -10.51 -0.58
N GLN A 31 1.46 -10.62 -1.12
CA GLN A 31 0.45 -9.57 -1.06
C GLN A 31 0.08 -9.25 0.39
N THR A 32 -0.07 -10.28 1.22
CA THR A 32 -0.34 -10.10 2.66
C THR A 32 0.81 -9.37 3.36
N GLN A 33 2.05 -9.77 3.11
CA GLN A 33 3.23 -9.12 3.68
C GLN A 33 3.34 -7.65 3.25
N LEU A 34 3.05 -7.37 1.98
CA LEU A 34 3.02 -6.00 1.46
C LEU A 34 1.97 -5.15 2.17
N ALA A 35 0.75 -5.68 2.32
CA ALA A 35 -0.33 -4.98 3.02
C ALA A 35 0.03 -4.69 4.49
N MET A 36 0.64 -5.64 5.18
CA MET A 36 1.13 -5.44 6.55
C MET A 36 2.19 -4.34 6.62
N ALA A 37 3.20 -4.38 5.75
CA ALA A 37 4.26 -3.37 5.72
C ALA A 37 3.71 -1.97 5.41
N GLN A 38 2.75 -1.86 4.49
CA GLN A 38 2.07 -0.60 4.19
C GLN A 38 1.29 -0.07 5.40
N ALA A 39 0.57 -0.93 6.12
CA ALA A 39 -0.15 -0.55 7.34
C ALA A 39 0.80 -0.07 8.45
N GLU A 40 1.94 -0.73 8.64
CA GLU A 40 2.97 -0.31 9.60
C GLU A 40 3.54 1.08 9.28
N VAL A 41 3.81 1.35 8.00
CA VAL A 41 4.29 2.67 7.56
C VAL A 41 3.26 3.75 7.89
N VAL A 42 1.97 3.53 7.58
CA VAL A 42 0.90 4.48 7.90
C VAL A 42 0.79 4.69 9.41
N HIS A 43 0.82 3.61 10.20
CA HIS A 43 0.74 3.69 11.66
C HIS A 43 1.89 4.53 12.25
N LEU A 44 3.12 4.33 11.77
CA LEU A 44 4.27 5.15 12.19
C LEU A 44 4.11 6.62 11.82
N ARG A 45 3.56 6.94 10.64
CA ARG A 45 3.29 8.33 10.22
C ARG A 45 2.23 8.99 11.08
N VAL A 46 1.12 8.32 11.35
CA VAL A 46 0.05 8.84 12.22
C VAL A 46 0.59 9.14 13.62
N ARG A 47 1.42 8.24 14.17
CA ARG A 47 2.08 8.47 15.46
C ARG A 47 3.03 9.67 15.42
N GLN A 48 3.83 9.81 14.36
CA GLN A 48 4.70 10.97 14.18
C GLN A 48 3.90 12.28 14.15
N THR A 49 2.82 12.35 13.36
CA THR A 49 1.97 13.55 13.26
C THR A 49 1.29 13.90 14.59
N ALA A 50 0.83 12.91 15.35
CA ALA A 50 0.21 13.14 16.67
C ALA A 50 1.20 13.73 17.69
N SER A 51 2.47 13.29 17.65
CA SER A 51 3.52 13.83 18.52
C SER A 51 3.84 15.30 18.23
N PHE A 52 3.75 15.75 16.97
CA PHE A 52 3.94 17.17 16.62
C PHE A 52 2.73 18.04 16.99
N SER A 53 1.52 17.50 17.11
CA SER A 53 0.36 18.29 17.55
C SER A 53 0.34 18.54 19.07
N HIS A 54 1.05 17.74 19.88
CA HIS A 54 1.03 17.87 21.34
C HIS A 54 2.05 18.88 21.92
N HIS A 55 2.94 19.46 21.11
CA HIS A 55 3.89 20.50 21.55
C HIS A 55 3.45 21.95 21.22
N GLY A 56 2.21 22.16 20.76
CA GLY A 56 1.74 23.47 20.27
C GLY A 56 0.52 24.09 20.94
N PHE A 57 -0.11 23.44 21.92
CA PHE A 57 -1.27 24.00 22.64
C PHE A 57 -1.15 23.72 24.14
N GLY A 58 -0.30 24.50 24.81
CA GLY A 58 -0.47 24.71 26.25
C GLY A 58 -1.80 25.44 26.49
N PRO A 59 -2.47 25.26 27.65
CA PRO A 59 -3.61 26.08 28.04
C PRO A 59 -3.10 27.50 28.29
N GLY A 60 -3.04 28.31 27.23
CA GLY A 60 -2.61 29.70 27.26
C GLY A 60 -3.69 30.58 27.88
N SER A 61 -3.39 31.10 29.06
CA SER A 61 -4.03 32.28 29.65
C SER A 61 -4.10 33.44 28.63
N PRO A 62 -5.15 34.28 28.66
CA PRO A 62 -5.27 35.37 27.71
C PRO A 62 -4.35 36.52 28.14
N SER A 63 -3.28 36.78 27.39
CA SER A 63 -2.51 38.02 27.52
C SER A 63 -2.30 38.67 26.17
N ASN A 64 -2.89 39.86 26.12
CA ASN A 64 -2.78 40.98 25.20
C ASN A 64 -1.47 41.16 24.41
N SER A 65 -1.65 41.68 23.19
CA SER A 65 -0.76 42.51 22.37
C SER A 65 0.43 41.88 21.63
N GLY A 66 0.43 42.08 20.30
CA GLY A 66 1.64 42.13 19.48
C GLY A 66 1.67 41.20 18.27
N SER A 67 1.23 41.67 17.10
CA SER A 67 1.64 41.10 15.80
C SER A 67 3.14 41.38 15.53
N PRO A 68 3.81 40.60 14.66
CA PRO A 68 3.74 40.93 13.24
C PRO A 68 3.68 39.72 12.28
N SER A 69 3.21 40.07 11.08
CA SER A 69 3.04 39.27 9.88
C SER A 69 4.29 38.49 9.45
N SER A 70 4.13 37.22 9.08
CA SER A 70 4.99 36.57 8.08
C SER A 70 4.12 35.73 7.13
N LYS A 71 4.16 36.14 5.86
CA LYS A 71 3.55 35.40 4.76
C LYS A 71 4.32 34.11 4.57
N LEU A 72 3.79 32.97 5.03
CA LEU A 72 4.27 31.67 4.57
C LEU A 72 3.61 31.40 3.20
N MET A 73 4.36 31.70 2.15
CA MET A 73 4.06 31.25 0.80
C MET A 73 3.91 29.73 0.87
N GLY A 74 2.71 29.24 0.54
CA GLY A 74 2.36 27.82 0.58
C GLY A 74 3.25 27.04 -0.37
N SER A 75 4.34 26.50 0.17
CA SER A 75 5.06 25.43 -0.48
C SER A 75 4.16 24.21 -0.44
N GLN A 76 3.63 23.87 -1.62
CA GLN A 76 3.09 22.56 -1.91
C GLN A 76 4.11 21.49 -1.53
N ALA A 77 4.07 21.01 -0.29
CA ALA A 77 4.62 19.73 0.07
C ALA A 77 3.55 18.69 -0.27
N LYS A 78 3.32 18.46 -1.56
CA LYS A 78 2.64 17.25 -2.00
C LYS A 78 3.57 16.08 -1.65
N PRO A 79 3.16 15.16 -0.77
CA PRO A 79 3.94 13.93 -0.56
C PRO A 79 3.98 13.21 -1.91
N ILE A 80 5.19 12.79 -2.31
CA ILE A 80 5.53 12.19 -3.61
C ILE A 80 4.82 10.85 -3.94
N PHE A 81 3.86 10.42 -3.10
CA PHE A 81 3.12 9.17 -3.24
C PHE A 81 1.61 9.35 -3.19
N ASP A 82 1.10 10.55 -3.49
CA ASP A 82 -0.29 10.69 -3.92
C ASP A 82 -0.45 10.07 -5.33
N MET A 83 -0.25 8.75 -5.41
CA MET A 83 -0.87 7.91 -6.42
C MET A 83 -2.25 7.59 -5.86
N ASP A 84 -3.14 8.54 -6.08
CA ASP A 84 -4.58 8.40 -6.19
C ASP A 84 -5.11 6.98 -5.90
N MET A 85 -5.87 6.83 -4.81
CA MET A 85 -6.74 5.68 -4.55
C MET A 85 -7.92 5.63 -5.54
N VAL A 86 -7.70 5.92 -6.83
CA VAL A 86 -8.66 5.59 -7.88
C VAL A 86 -8.52 4.09 -8.15
N VAL A 87 -9.25 3.32 -7.37
CA VAL A 87 -9.79 2.06 -7.88
C VAL A 87 -10.73 2.45 -9.01
N ASP A 88 -10.19 2.51 -10.23
CA ASP A 88 -11.02 2.39 -11.42
C ASP A 88 -11.53 0.95 -11.45
N HIS A 89 -12.69 0.76 -10.82
CA HIS A 89 -13.53 -0.41 -10.95
C HIS A 89 -14.17 -0.41 -12.33
N ALA A 90 -13.40 -0.68 -13.39
CA ALA A 90 -13.88 -1.22 -14.66
C ALA A 90 -12.71 -1.56 -15.58
N SER A 91 -12.75 -2.74 -16.19
CA SER A 91 -12.05 -3.07 -17.44
C SER A 91 -10.59 -3.56 -17.37
N PHE A 92 -10.31 -4.63 -16.61
CA PHE A 92 -9.16 -5.50 -16.90
C PHE A 92 -9.49 -7.01 -16.87
N GLY A 93 -10.77 -7.37 -16.95
CA GLY A 93 -11.23 -8.76 -16.81
C GLY A 93 -11.48 -9.53 -18.11
N GLU A 94 -11.67 -8.89 -19.25
CA GLU A 94 -12.26 -9.60 -20.41
C GLU A 94 -11.26 -10.08 -21.47
N SER A 95 -9.99 -9.66 -21.44
CA SER A 95 -9.10 -9.85 -22.61
C SER A 95 -8.14 -11.05 -22.54
N MET A 96 -8.07 -11.79 -21.43
CA MET A 96 -7.01 -12.80 -21.25
C MET A 96 -7.45 -14.26 -21.32
N TRP A 97 -8.70 -14.54 -21.71
CA TRP A 97 -9.22 -15.91 -21.86
C TRP A 97 -9.99 -16.17 -23.16
N SER A 98 -9.88 -15.30 -24.17
CA SER A 98 -10.38 -15.60 -25.53
C SER A 98 -9.25 -16.21 -26.36
N CYS A 99 -9.09 -17.53 -26.26
CA CYS A 99 -8.55 -18.45 -27.25
C CYS A 99 -8.97 -19.87 -26.86
#